data_AF-A0A9N8EGV4-F1
#
_entry.id   AF-A0A9N8EGV4-F1
#
_cell.length_a   1.000
_cell.length_b   1.000
_cell.length_c   1.000
_cell.angle_alpha   90.00
_cell.angle_beta   90.00
_cell.angle_gamma   90.00
#
_symmetry.space_group_name_H-M   'P 1'
#
loop_
_entity.id
_entity.type
_entity.pdbx_description
1 polymer ?
#
loop_
_entity_poly.entity_id
_entity_poly.type
_entity_poly.pdbx_seq_one_letter_code
_entity_poly.pdbx_strand_id
1 'polypeptide(L)'
;MGDNLETVINSCGERLNDSTADNEIYMDSLVETCQNLMGRSRDPLDLFEATELETIARSLSMDHDLSSELWTLLLRIFVCIHMDRFHSADSLICQFKRLTKRLVLPGLLKNLLLFYDGLTSAVLASQVDCREKRIRLNAAQKILRKLRSVDKDDSIMRNKAFMLDAQIHAARGQEETALLLFHKSVDLANDQGFTHEQGLAFELAGRMCQQCNNRGVEAELYMSQAKDYFGRWGAYAKVDQLELAGRHNSMGFSSQSNA
;
A
#
# COMPACT_ATOMS: atom_id res chain seq x y z
N MET A 1 9.53 -6.19 3.56
CA MET A 1 8.51 -6.44 4.59
C MET A 1 8.33 -7.92 4.95
N GLY A 2 8.96 -8.88 4.26
CA GLY A 2 8.95 -10.31 4.67
C GLY A 2 7.55 -10.95 4.75
N ASP A 3 7.51 -12.22 5.16
CA ASP A 3 6.26 -12.97 5.37
C ASP A 3 5.68 -12.83 6.77
N ASN A 4 6.46 -12.34 7.74
CA ASN A 4 6.02 -12.13 9.12
C ASN A 4 6.75 -10.94 9.73
N LEU A 5 5.99 -10.00 10.31
CA LEU A 5 6.51 -8.76 10.89
C LEU A 5 7.46 -8.99 12.08
N GLU A 6 7.21 -10.01 12.91
CA GLU A 6 8.08 -10.31 14.06
C GLU A 6 9.45 -10.81 13.60
N THR A 7 9.48 -11.66 12.56
CA THR A 7 10.73 -12.10 11.93
C THR A 7 11.50 -10.93 11.35
N VAL A 8 10.82 -9.94 10.75
CA VAL A 8 11.47 -8.72 10.25
C VAL A 8 12.12 -7.95 11.40
N ILE A 9 11.38 -7.69 12.49
CA ILE A 9 11.91 -6.98 13.66
C ILE A 9 13.15 -7.69 14.23
N ASN A 10 13.08 -9.01 14.42
CA ASN A 10 14.20 -9.79 14.95
C ASN A 10 15.43 -9.70 14.03
N SER A 11 15.23 -9.83 12.71
CA SER A 11 16.32 -9.70 11.73
C SER A 11 16.94 -8.30 11.69
N CYS A 12 16.16 -7.27 12.01
CA CYS A 12 16.67 -5.90 12.15
C CYS A 12 17.56 -5.77 13.38
N GLY A 13 17.12 -6.30 14.52
CA GLY A 13 17.90 -6.29 15.77
C GLY A 13 19.25 -7.00 15.64
N GLU A 14 19.31 -8.12 14.92
CA GLU A 14 20.57 -8.83 14.67
C GLU A 14 21.56 -8.02 13.83
N ARG A 15 21.06 -7.28 12.83
CA ARG A 15 21.89 -6.47 11.91
C ARG A 15 22.33 -5.13 12.49
N LEU A 16 21.57 -4.57 13.43
CA LEU A 16 21.91 -3.33 14.14
C LEU A 16 23.20 -3.46 14.95
N ASN A 17 23.57 -4.67 15.38
CA ASN A 17 24.79 -4.91 16.15
C ASN A 17 26.08 -4.65 15.36
N ASP A 18 26.03 -4.61 14.02
CA ASP A 18 27.19 -4.46 13.12
C ASP A 18 27.02 -3.30 12.09
N SER A 19 26.05 -2.39 12.30
CA SER A 19 25.64 -1.42 11.27
C SER A 19 26.34 -0.05 11.31
N THR A 20 26.30 0.66 10.18
CA THR A 20 26.64 2.09 10.05
C THR A 20 25.44 2.97 10.43
N ALA A 21 25.68 4.23 10.82
CA ALA A 21 24.62 5.17 11.22
C ALA A 21 23.45 5.31 10.20
N ASP A 22 23.73 5.32 8.89
CA ASP A 22 22.67 5.39 7.88
C ASP A 22 21.81 4.11 7.82
N ASN A 23 22.44 2.95 8.05
CA ASN A 23 21.73 1.67 8.14
C ASN A 23 20.88 1.60 9.42
N GLU A 24 21.31 2.23 10.51
CA GLU A 24 20.53 2.32 11.75
C GLU A 24 19.21 3.07 11.51
N ILE A 25 19.25 4.25 10.87
CA ILE A 25 18.04 5.06 10.58
C ILE A 25 17.01 4.28 9.76
N TYR A 26 17.45 3.57 8.73
CA TYR A 26 16.57 2.75 7.90
C TYR A 26 15.93 1.60 8.69
N MET A 27 16.74 0.93 9.51
CA MET A 27 16.30 -0.23 10.28
C MET A 27 15.35 0.18 11.41
N ASP A 28 15.60 1.30 12.07
CA ASP A 28 14.71 1.88 13.06
C ASP A 28 13.36 2.24 12.43
N SER A 29 13.37 2.92 11.29
CA SER A 29 12.16 3.23 10.52
C SER A 29 11.38 1.97 10.14
N LEU A 30 12.06 0.90 9.75
CA LEU A 30 11.45 -0.38 9.40
C LEU A 30 10.84 -1.08 10.63
N VAL A 31 11.56 -1.11 11.76
CA VAL A 31 11.07 -1.68 13.02
C VAL A 31 9.85 -0.92 13.50
N GLU A 32 9.89 0.41 13.49
CA GLU A 32 8.77 1.26 13.87
C GLU A 32 7.57 1.00 12.96
N THR A 33 7.79 0.92 11.64
CA THR A 33 6.74 0.56 10.67
C THR A 33 6.08 -0.78 11.02
N CYS A 34 6.87 -1.80 11.37
CA CYS A 34 6.37 -3.09 11.79
C CYS A 34 5.54 -2.97 13.08
N GLN A 35 6.06 -2.29 14.11
CA GLN A 35 5.37 -2.09 15.39
C GLN A 35 4.01 -1.40 15.22
N ASN A 36 3.92 -0.42 14.31
CA ASN A 36 2.68 0.27 13.99
C ASN A 36 1.65 -0.65 13.34
N LEU A 37 2.05 -1.46 12.36
CA LEU A 37 1.17 -2.45 11.73
C LEU A 37 0.73 -3.55 12.70
N MET A 38 1.58 -3.89 13.67
CA MET A 38 1.27 -4.85 14.73
C MET A 38 0.36 -4.28 15.84
N GLY A 39 0.07 -2.97 15.85
CA GLY A 39 -0.72 -2.34 16.91
C GLY A 39 0.01 -2.15 18.24
N ARG A 40 1.36 -2.17 18.22
CA ARG A 40 2.19 -1.93 19.40
C ARG A 40 2.46 -0.43 19.66
N SER A 41 2.02 0.44 18.75
CA SER A 41 2.11 1.90 18.84
C SER A 41 0.73 2.53 19.04
N ARG A 42 0.67 3.76 19.61
CA ARG A 42 -0.58 4.43 20.01
C ARG A 42 -1.45 4.89 18.84
N ASP A 43 -0.88 5.22 17.68
CA ASP A 43 -1.57 5.35 16.39
C ASP A 43 -0.61 4.84 15.30
N PRO A 44 -1.03 3.91 14.41
CA PRO A 44 -0.24 3.49 13.25
C PRO A 44 0.22 4.63 12.34
N LEU A 45 -0.32 5.84 12.52
CA LEU A 45 0.04 7.07 11.81
C LEU A 45 0.45 8.23 12.73
N ASP A 46 0.64 7.98 14.03
CA ASP A 46 1.53 8.80 14.89
C ASP A 46 3.01 8.59 14.51
N LEU A 47 3.26 7.80 13.46
CA LEU A 47 4.46 7.83 12.65
C LEU A 47 4.64 9.22 12.03
N PHE A 48 5.20 10.08 12.88
CA PHE A 48 6.07 11.20 12.58
C PHE A 48 5.41 12.48 12.04
N GLU A 49 5.66 13.56 12.78
CA GLU A 49 5.26 14.93 12.44
C GLU A 49 5.90 15.45 11.12
N ALA A 50 5.48 16.64 10.70
CA ALA A 50 5.99 17.37 9.53
C ALA A 50 7.53 17.57 9.46
N THR A 51 8.23 17.23 10.55
CA THR A 51 9.67 17.40 10.78
C THR A 51 10.58 16.59 9.87
N GLU A 52 10.15 15.43 9.36
CA GLU A 52 10.99 14.63 8.45
C GLU A 52 11.10 15.21 7.06
N LEU A 53 10.03 15.75 6.48
CA LEU A 53 10.10 16.34 5.13
C LEU A 53 11.01 17.57 5.11
N GLU A 54 11.00 18.35 6.20
CA GLU A 54 11.98 19.40 6.42
C GLU A 54 13.39 18.84 6.58
N THR A 55 13.53 17.66 7.20
CA THR A 55 14.81 16.97 7.33
C THR A 55 15.32 16.48 5.97
N ILE A 56 14.48 15.86 5.13
CA ILE A 56 14.82 15.51 3.73
C ILE A 56 15.20 16.77 2.95
N ALA A 57 14.43 17.86 3.08
CA ALA A 57 14.71 19.12 2.41
C ALA A 57 16.03 19.77 2.89
N ARG A 58 16.35 19.64 4.18
CA ARG A 58 17.63 20.08 4.76
C ARG A 58 18.80 19.21 4.28
N SER A 59 18.69 17.88 4.34
CA SER A 59 19.70 16.95 3.82
C SER A 59 19.96 17.17 2.32
N LEU A 60 18.90 17.43 1.53
CA LEU A 60 18.98 17.81 0.11
C LEU A 60 19.80 19.09 -0.14
N SER A 61 19.78 20.03 0.80
CA SER A 61 20.54 21.28 0.69
C SER A 61 22.02 21.12 1.04
N MET A 62 22.39 20.00 1.67
CA MET A 62 23.73 19.73 2.20
C MET A 62 24.50 18.64 1.42
N ASP A 63 23.97 18.14 0.29
CA ASP A 63 24.59 17.13 -0.59
C ASP A 63 24.93 15.79 0.12
N HIS A 64 24.18 15.44 1.15
CA HIS A 64 24.29 14.16 1.87
C HIS A 64 23.64 13.00 1.10
N ASP A 65 24.04 11.75 1.43
CA ASP A 65 23.29 10.56 1.01
C ASP A 65 21.87 10.61 1.60
N LEU A 66 20.86 10.42 0.75
CA LEU A 66 19.45 10.52 1.08
C LEU A 66 18.76 9.15 1.11
N SER A 67 19.53 8.08 0.97
CA SER A 67 18.99 6.73 0.80
C SER A 67 18.05 6.38 1.95
N SER A 68 18.46 6.62 3.20
CA SER A 68 17.67 6.30 4.39
C SER A 68 16.38 7.11 4.47
N GLU A 69 16.44 8.43 4.26
CA GLU A 69 15.26 9.30 4.27
C GLU A 69 14.24 8.94 3.17
N LEU A 70 14.73 8.63 1.97
CA LEU A 70 13.89 8.23 0.85
C LEU A 70 13.19 6.89 1.13
N TRP A 71 13.87 5.96 1.81
CA TRP A 71 13.28 4.70 2.23
C TRP A 71 12.24 4.89 3.34
N THR A 72 12.52 5.72 4.36
CA THR A 72 11.57 6.05 5.42
C THR A 72 10.28 6.65 4.84
N LEU A 73 10.39 7.57 3.88
CA LEU A 73 9.22 8.14 3.23
C LEU A 73 8.43 7.11 2.41
N LEU A 74 9.12 6.15 1.79
CA LEU A 74 8.45 5.03 1.11
C LEU A 74 7.71 4.12 2.10
N LEU A 75 8.28 3.85 3.27
CA LEU A 75 7.64 3.07 4.34
C LEU A 75 6.38 3.78 4.89
N ARG A 76 6.39 5.11 4.99
CA ARG A 76 5.20 5.88 5.36
C ARG A 76 4.08 5.77 4.32
N ILE A 77 4.41 5.87 3.04
CA ILE A 77 3.45 5.64 1.94
C ILE A 77 2.89 4.21 2.02
N PHE A 78 3.76 3.24 2.26
CA PHE A 78 3.39 1.84 2.44
C PHE A 78 2.37 1.66 3.58
N VAL A 79 2.61 2.23 4.77
CA VAL A 79 1.67 2.17 5.90
C VAL A 79 0.36 2.85 5.57
N CYS A 80 0.40 4.04 4.97
CA CYS A 80 -0.81 4.75 4.55
C CYS A 80 -1.69 3.86 3.66
N ILE A 81 -1.09 3.16 2.69
CA ILE A 81 -1.84 2.28 1.78
C ILE A 81 -2.38 1.05 2.52
N HIS A 82 -1.56 0.39 3.34
CA HIS A 82 -2.01 -0.79 4.08
C HIS A 82 -3.06 -0.45 5.13
N MET A 83 -3.06 0.77 5.67
CA MET A 83 -4.09 1.27 6.59
C MET A 83 -5.24 2.02 5.89
N ASP A 84 -5.42 1.83 4.58
CA ASP A 84 -6.52 2.41 3.79
C ASP A 84 -6.60 3.96 3.81
N ARG A 85 -5.49 4.63 4.14
CA ARG A 85 -5.37 6.09 4.18
C ARG A 85 -4.84 6.62 2.85
N PHE A 86 -5.54 6.33 1.76
CA PHE A 86 -5.12 6.69 0.39
C PHE A 86 -4.98 8.21 0.14
N HIS A 87 -5.78 9.05 0.81
CA HIS A 87 -5.62 10.50 0.72
C HIS A 87 -4.30 10.99 1.34
N SER A 88 -3.89 10.40 2.47
CA SER A 88 -2.60 10.68 3.10
C SER A 88 -1.46 10.19 2.21
N ALA A 89 -1.59 9.01 1.61
CA ALA A 89 -0.63 8.51 0.62
C ALA A 89 -0.48 9.46 -0.57
N ASP A 90 -1.59 9.98 -1.14
CA ASP A 90 -1.59 10.93 -2.27
C ASP A 90 -0.81 12.21 -1.93
N SER A 91 -1.05 12.75 -0.73
CA SER A 91 -0.32 13.93 -0.21
C SER A 91 1.18 13.66 -0.08
N LEU A 92 1.57 12.54 0.53
CA LEU A 92 2.98 12.16 0.71
C LEU A 92 3.67 11.92 -0.63
N ILE A 93 3.02 11.24 -1.58
CA ILE A 93 3.54 10.98 -2.92
C ILE A 93 3.74 12.30 -3.69
N CYS A 94 2.78 13.23 -3.60
CA CYS A 94 2.89 14.55 -4.23
C CYS A 94 4.04 15.38 -3.62
N GLN A 95 4.28 15.25 -2.32
CA GLN A 95 5.42 15.88 -1.65
C GLN A 95 6.75 15.24 -2.08
N PHE A 96 6.83 13.90 -2.06
CA PHE A 96 7.98 13.13 -2.54
C PHE A 96 8.39 13.58 -3.95
N LYS A 97 7.45 13.54 -4.91
CA LYS A 97 7.73 13.92 -6.30
C LYS A 97 8.24 15.35 -6.46
N ARG A 98 7.80 16.28 -5.61
CA ARG A 98 8.28 17.67 -5.63
C ARG A 98 9.73 17.75 -5.15
N LEU A 99 10.05 17.08 -4.04
CA LEU A 99 11.40 17.05 -3.46
C LEU A 99 12.39 16.32 -4.36
N THR A 100 11.99 15.19 -4.94
CA THR A 100 12.90 14.33 -5.72
C THR A 100 12.91 14.63 -7.22
N LYS A 101 12.33 15.76 -7.65
CA LYS A 101 12.17 16.10 -9.09
C LYS A 101 13.51 16.12 -9.86
N ARG A 102 14.61 16.42 -9.17
CA ARG A 102 15.96 16.52 -9.73
C ARG A 102 16.88 15.35 -9.34
N LEU A 103 16.37 14.41 -8.53
CA LEU A 103 17.16 13.28 -8.05
C LEU A 103 17.03 12.08 -8.99
N VAL A 104 18.13 11.35 -9.16
CA VAL A 104 18.11 10.02 -9.76
C VAL A 104 17.84 9.03 -8.65
N LEU A 105 16.61 8.49 -8.62
CA LEU A 105 16.23 7.49 -7.63
C LEU A 105 16.79 6.10 -8.01
N PRO A 106 17.21 5.28 -7.04
CA PRO A 106 17.47 3.86 -7.25
C PRO A 106 16.30 3.16 -7.95
N GLY A 107 16.60 2.21 -8.83
CA GLY A 107 15.61 1.57 -9.71
C GLY A 107 14.43 0.97 -8.95
N LEU A 108 14.69 0.20 -7.89
CA LEU A 108 13.66 -0.41 -7.06
C LEU A 108 12.77 0.64 -6.37
N LEU A 109 13.38 1.63 -5.70
CA LEU A 109 12.66 2.71 -5.03
C LEU A 109 11.75 3.47 -6.02
N LYS A 110 12.29 3.81 -7.19
CA LYS A 110 11.54 4.47 -8.27
C LYS A 110 10.33 3.66 -8.71
N ASN A 111 10.50 2.35 -8.89
CA ASN A 111 9.42 1.48 -9.36
C ASN A 111 8.34 1.26 -8.28
N LEU A 112 8.74 1.12 -7.01
CA LEU A 112 7.81 1.06 -5.88
C LEU A 112 6.99 2.35 -5.74
N LEU A 113 7.65 3.52 -5.85
CA LEU A 113 6.96 4.81 -5.85
C LEU A 113 5.97 4.92 -7.01
N LEU A 114 6.38 4.51 -8.22
CA LEU A 114 5.48 4.46 -9.38
C LEU A 114 4.26 3.59 -9.09
N PHE A 115 4.45 2.40 -8.53
CA PHE A 115 3.35 1.53 -8.15
C PHE A 115 2.39 2.18 -7.17
N TYR A 116 2.87 2.72 -6.05
CA TYR A 116 2.00 3.34 -5.04
C TYR A 116 1.28 4.58 -5.56
N ASP A 117 1.92 5.37 -6.42
CA ASP A 117 1.30 6.50 -7.12
C ASP A 117 0.15 6.06 -8.04
N GLY A 118 0.39 5.00 -8.83
CA GLY A 118 -0.64 4.43 -9.70
C GLY A 118 -1.81 3.86 -8.90
N LEU A 119 -1.52 3.09 -7.86
CA LEU A 119 -2.53 2.43 -7.04
C LEU A 119 -3.39 3.47 -6.31
N THR A 120 -2.74 4.45 -5.67
CA THR A 120 -3.44 5.57 -4.99
C THR A 120 -4.31 6.35 -5.96
N SER A 121 -3.79 6.67 -7.15
CA SER A 121 -4.57 7.34 -8.20
C SER A 121 -5.79 6.51 -8.61
N ALA A 122 -5.65 5.19 -8.80
CA ALA A 122 -6.72 4.32 -9.23
C ALA A 122 -7.79 4.11 -8.15
N VAL A 123 -7.42 4.00 -6.87
CA VAL A 123 -8.38 3.92 -5.76
C VAL A 123 -9.17 5.22 -5.61
N LEU A 124 -8.48 6.36 -5.58
CA LEU A 124 -9.13 7.67 -5.40
C LEU A 124 -10.00 8.07 -6.61
N ALA A 125 -9.78 7.47 -7.78
CA ALA A 125 -10.61 7.71 -8.96
C ALA A 125 -12.09 7.33 -8.75
N SER A 126 -12.39 6.39 -7.82
CA SER A 126 -13.77 6.03 -7.48
C SER A 126 -14.44 7.01 -6.50
N GLN A 127 -13.70 7.99 -5.96
CA GLN A 127 -14.16 8.89 -4.88
C GLN A 127 -14.31 10.35 -5.32
N VAL A 128 -14.14 10.63 -6.61
CA VAL A 128 -14.12 11.98 -7.18
C VAL A 128 -15.11 12.10 -8.35
N ASP A 129 -15.33 13.32 -8.82
CA ASP A 129 -16.22 13.57 -9.96
C ASP A 129 -15.70 12.95 -11.28
N CYS A 130 -16.55 12.91 -12.30
CA CYS A 130 -16.24 12.30 -13.60
C CYS A 130 -14.99 12.88 -14.29
N ARG A 131 -14.72 14.19 -14.13
CA ARG A 131 -13.57 14.84 -14.77
C ARG A 131 -12.28 14.41 -14.09
N GLU A 132 -12.26 14.50 -12.76
CA GLU A 132 -11.09 14.14 -11.96
C GLU A 132 -10.83 12.62 -12.00
N LYS A 133 -11.89 11.81 -11.99
CA LYS A 133 -11.83 10.35 -12.21
C LYS A 133 -11.07 10.02 -13.49
N ARG A 134 -11.39 10.70 -14.60
CA ARG A 134 -10.71 10.49 -15.89
C ARG A 134 -9.23 10.88 -15.81
N ILE A 135 -8.89 11.97 -15.12
CA ILE A 135 -7.50 12.41 -14.95
C ILE A 135 -6.71 11.36 -14.17
N ARG A 136 -7.23 10.92 -13.02
CA ARG A 136 -6.61 9.90 -12.18
C ARG A 136 -6.45 8.56 -12.89
N LEU A 137 -7.47 8.09 -13.61
CA LEU A 137 -7.37 6.85 -14.39
C LEU A 137 -6.35 6.94 -15.53
N ASN A 138 -6.24 8.09 -16.20
CA ASN A 138 -5.22 8.30 -17.23
C ASN A 138 -3.81 8.28 -16.65
N ALA A 139 -3.61 8.88 -15.47
CA ALA A 139 -2.34 8.84 -14.75
C ALA A 139 -1.97 7.41 -14.35
N ALA A 140 -2.90 6.67 -13.72
CA ALA A 140 -2.72 5.27 -13.35
C ALA A 140 -2.40 4.38 -14.56
N GLN A 141 -3.11 4.56 -15.69
CA GLN A 141 -2.84 3.80 -16.91
C GLN A 141 -1.44 4.09 -17.49
N LYS A 142 -0.97 5.34 -17.43
CA LYS A 142 0.39 5.71 -17.87
C LYS A 142 1.45 5.05 -16.99
N ILE A 143 1.21 5.01 -15.68
CA ILE A 143 2.08 4.33 -14.72
C ILE A 143 2.10 2.82 -14.97
N LEU A 144 0.95 2.19 -15.19
CA LEU A 144 0.87 0.76 -15.50
C LEU A 144 1.70 0.39 -16.73
N ARG A 145 1.67 1.21 -17.80
CA ARG A 145 2.52 0.98 -18.98
C ARG A 145 4.01 1.05 -18.63
N LYS A 146 4.41 1.95 -17.74
CA LYS A 146 5.80 2.04 -17.26
C LYS A 146 6.18 0.79 -16.47
N LEU A 147 5.34 0.36 -15.52
CA LEU A 147 5.61 -0.85 -14.73
C LEU A 147 5.72 -2.09 -15.61
N ARG A 148 4.86 -2.24 -16.62
CA ARG A 148 4.94 -3.34 -17.61
C ARG A 148 6.15 -3.28 -18.54
N SER A 149 6.80 -2.12 -18.65
CA SER A 149 8.03 -1.94 -19.42
C SER A 149 9.29 -2.11 -18.58
N VAL A 150 9.17 -2.19 -17.26
CA VAL A 150 10.24 -2.72 -16.41
C VAL A 150 10.46 -4.18 -16.80
N ASP A 151 11.71 -4.63 -16.70
CA ASP A 151 12.18 -5.96 -17.08
C ASP A 151 11.06 -7.02 -16.99
N LYS A 152 10.79 -7.69 -18.12
CA LYS A 152 9.66 -8.61 -18.22
C LYS A 152 9.81 -9.76 -17.24
N ASP A 153 11.04 -10.10 -16.85
CA ASP A 153 11.34 -11.20 -15.94
C ASP A 153 11.34 -10.79 -14.46
N ASP A 154 11.17 -9.49 -14.15
CA ASP A 154 11.00 -9.01 -12.79
C ASP A 154 9.63 -9.43 -12.26
N SER A 155 9.60 -10.55 -11.54
CA SER A 155 8.40 -11.09 -10.94
C SER A 155 7.79 -10.11 -9.94
N ILE A 156 8.60 -9.35 -9.19
CA ILE A 156 8.14 -8.42 -8.14
C ILE A 156 7.32 -7.29 -8.79
N MET A 157 7.83 -6.73 -9.89
CA MET A 157 7.11 -5.67 -10.62
C MET A 157 5.89 -6.21 -11.37
N ARG A 158 5.93 -7.48 -11.79
CA ARG A 158 4.79 -8.13 -12.45
C ARG A 158 3.58 -8.20 -11.52
N ASN A 159 3.75 -8.58 -10.26
CA ASN A 159 2.66 -8.59 -9.28
C ASN A 159 2.02 -7.20 -9.13
N LYS A 160 2.86 -6.17 -8.92
CA LYS A 160 2.44 -4.76 -8.80
C LYS A 160 1.67 -4.27 -10.03
N ALA A 161 2.09 -4.69 -11.22
CA ALA A 161 1.38 -4.37 -12.45
C ALA A 161 0.00 -5.04 -12.53
N PHE A 162 -0.14 -6.29 -12.07
CA PHE A 162 -1.45 -6.97 -12.00
C PHE A 162 -2.39 -6.28 -11.01
N MET A 163 -1.91 -5.97 -9.79
CA MET A 163 -2.70 -5.30 -8.78
C MET A 163 -3.18 -3.91 -9.24
N LEU A 164 -2.30 -3.13 -9.87
CA LEU A 164 -2.67 -1.83 -10.43
C LEU A 164 -3.68 -1.95 -11.57
N ASP A 165 -3.50 -2.91 -12.48
CA ASP A 165 -4.45 -3.13 -13.58
C ASP A 165 -5.83 -3.55 -13.06
N ALA A 166 -5.87 -4.43 -12.06
CA ALA A 166 -7.09 -4.82 -11.37
C ALA A 166 -7.82 -3.59 -10.81
N GLN A 167 -7.10 -2.73 -10.09
CA GLN A 167 -7.70 -1.52 -9.51
C GLN A 167 -8.18 -0.51 -10.57
N ILE A 168 -7.49 -0.40 -11.70
CA ILE A 168 -7.94 0.44 -12.82
C ILE A 168 -9.25 -0.11 -13.42
N HIS A 169 -9.35 -1.43 -13.59
CA HIS A 169 -10.57 -2.09 -14.05
C HIS A 169 -11.71 -1.94 -13.04
N ALA A 170 -11.42 -2.09 -11.74
CA ALA A 170 -12.37 -1.88 -10.65
C ALA A 170 -12.96 -0.47 -10.70
N ALA A 171 -12.11 0.57 -10.78
CA ALA A 171 -12.56 1.96 -10.87
C ALA A 171 -13.34 2.28 -12.15
N ARG A 172 -13.22 1.47 -13.20
CA ARG A 172 -14.03 1.55 -14.44
C ARG A 172 -15.35 0.78 -14.36
N GLY A 173 -15.61 0.06 -13.28
CA GLY A 173 -16.78 -0.82 -13.15
C GLY A 173 -16.66 -2.12 -13.94
N GLN A 174 -15.44 -2.54 -14.30
CA GLN A 174 -15.16 -3.77 -15.05
C GLN A 174 -14.87 -4.92 -14.08
N GLU A 175 -15.88 -5.28 -13.30
CA GLU A 175 -15.78 -6.11 -12.10
C GLU A 175 -15.12 -7.48 -12.35
N GLU A 176 -15.62 -8.25 -13.33
CA GLU A 176 -15.10 -9.60 -13.63
C GLU A 176 -13.61 -9.57 -14.02
N THR A 177 -13.22 -8.60 -14.85
CA THR A 177 -11.83 -8.41 -15.24
C THR A 177 -10.98 -8.01 -14.04
N ALA A 178 -11.48 -7.13 -13.18
CA ALA A 178 -10.78 -6.73 -11.97
C ALA A 178 -10.54 -7.92 -11.03
N LEU A 179 -11.56 -8.75 -10.78
CA LEU A 179 -11.43 -9.94 -9.92
C LEU A 179 -10.41 -10.92 -10.48
N LEU A 180 -10.45 -11.22 -11.78
CA LEU A 180 -9.46 -12.09 -12.42
C LEU A 180 -8.03 -11.58 -12.23
N LEU A 181 -7.83 -10.26 -12.32
CA LEU A 181 -6.51 -9.64 -12.15
C LEU A 181 -6.07 -9.58 -10.68
N PHE A 182 -6.99 -9.37 -9.73
CA PHE A 182 -6.69 -9.47 -8.30
C PHE A 182 -6.27 -10.88 -7.92
N HIS A 183 -6.96 -11.92 -8.40
CA HIS A 183 -6.56 -13.32 -8.17
C HIS A 183 -5.16 -13.61 -8.73
N LYS A 184 -4.86 -13.15 -9.95
CA LYS A 184 -3.49 -13.27 -10.51
C LYS A 184 -2.43 -12.56 -9.66
N SER A 185 -2.78 -11.43 -9.06
CA SER A 185 -1.89 -10.72 -8.14
C SER A 185 -1.66 -11.54 -6.86
N VAL A 186 -2.71 -12.14 -6.30
CA VAL A 186 -2.60 -13.04 -5.14
C VAL A 186 -1.72 -14.25 -5.45
N ASP A 187 -1.91 -14.90 -6.60
CA ASP A 187 -1.13 -16.08 -6.99
C ASP A 187 0.37 -15.74 -7.10
N LEU A 188 0.71 -14.61 -7.74
CA LEU A 188 2.10 -14.16 -7.84
C LEU A 188 2.69 -13.76 -6.48
N ALA A 189 1.91 -13.09 -5.63
CA ALA A 189 2.34 -12.74 -4.28
C ALA A 189 2.60 -13.99 -3.43
N ASN A 190 1.80 -15.05 -3.63
CA ASN A 190 2.00 -16.34 -2.98
C ASN A 190 3.33 -16.99 -3.39
N ASP A 191 3.60 -17.04 -4.70
CA ASP A 191 4.85 -17.60 -5.24
C ASP A 191 6.10 -16.84 -4.74
N GLN A 192 5.92 -15.58 -4.33
CA GLN A 192 7.00 -14.69 -3.86
C GLN A 192 7.17 -14.66 -2.35
N GLY A 193 6.25 -15.23 -1.56
CA GLY A 193 6.25 -15.00 -0.11
C GLY A 193 5.99 -13.54 0.25
N PHE A 194 5.00 -12.91 -0.40
CA PHE A 194 4.54 -11.56 -0.08
C PHE A 194 3.13 -11.61 0.49
N THR A 195 3.01 -12.20 1.69
CA THR A 195 1.74 -12.34 2.44
C THR A 195 0.95 -11.02 2.55
N HIS A 196 1.64 -9.89 2.73
CA HIS A 196 1.04 -8.56 2.79
C HIS A 196 0.41 -8.09 1.46
N GLU A 197 0.99 -8.47 0.33
CA GLU A 197 0.44 -8.13 -0.99
C GLU A 197 -0.79 -8.99 -1.32
N GLN A 198 -0.85 -10.24 -0.83
CA GLN A 198 -2.05 -11.08 -0.89
C GLN A 198 -3.21 -10.44 -0.11
N GLY A 199 -2.94 -10.00 1.12
CA GLY A 199 -3.92 -9.31 1.96
C GLY A 199 -4.45 -8.02 1.31
N LEU A 200 -3.55 -7.19 0.77
CA LEU A 200 -3.92 -5.95 0.08
C LEU A 200 -4.76 -6.21 -1.18
N ALA A 201 -4.40 -7.19 -2.00
CA ALA A 201 -5.17 -7.54 -3.20
C ALA A 201 -6.60 -7.97 -2.86
N PHE A 202 -6.77 -8.84 -1.85
CA PHE A 202 -8.09 -9.28 -1.40
C PHE A 202 -8.89 -8.15 -0.74
N GLU A 203 -8.25 -7.26 0.01
CA GLU A 203 -8.93 -6.09 0.56
C GLU A 203 -9.51 -5.21 -0.55
N LEU A 204 -8.70 -4.90 -1.57
CA LEU A 204 -9.13 -4.08 -2.71
C LEU A 204 -10.26 -4.76 -3.50
N ALA A 205 -10.18 -6.07 -3.72
CA ALA A 205 -11.23 -6.86 -4.34
C ALA A 205 -12.54 -6.82 -3.53
N GLY A 206 -12.45 -7.04 -2.22
CA GLY A 206 -13.59 -6.98 -1.30
C GLY A 206 -14.25 -5.61 -1.31
N ARG A 207 -13.48 -4.53 -1.28
CA ARG A 207 -13.99 -3.15 -1.32
C ARG A 207 -14.70 -2.84 -2.64
N MET A 208 -14.15 -3.31 -3.75
CA MET A 208 -14.83 -3.21 -5.04
C MET A 208 -16.17 -3.95 -5.00
N CYS A 209 -16.19 -5.21 -4.53
CA CYS A 209 -17.42 -6.00 -4.43
C CYS A 209 -18.48 -5.34 -3.52
N GLN A 210 -18.08 -4.67 -2.44
CA GLN A 210 -19.00 -3.92 -1.57
C GLN A 210 -19.71 -2.77 -2.30
N GLN A 211 -19.09 -2.22 -3.35
CA GLN A 211 -19.67 -1.15 -4.16
C GLN A 211 -20.58 -1.69 -5.28
N CYS A 212 -20.61 -3.01 -5.49
CA CYS A 212 -21.42 -3.68 -6.50
C CYS A 212 -22.76 -4.14 -5.89
N ASN A 213 -23.87 -3.98 -6.63
CA ASN A 213 -25.21 -4.29 -6.10
C ASN A 213 -25.43 -5.77 -5.75
N ASN A 214 -24.73 -6.71 -6.38
CA ASN A 214 -25.04 -8.15 -6.28
C ASN A 214 -23.82 -9.01 -5.91
N ARG A 215 -22.84 -8.46 -5.17
CA ARG A 215 -21.60 -9.17 -4.79
C ARG A 215 -21.32 -9.18 -3.29
N GLY A 216 -22.36 -9.14 -2.46
CA GLY A 216 -22.22 -9.13 -1.01
C GLY A 216 -21.47 -10.36 -0.48
N VAL A 217 -21.73 -11.54 -1.05
CA VAL A 217 -21.05 -12.79 -0.64
C VAL A 217 -19.57 -12.76 -1.01
N GLU A 218 -19.21 -12.33 -2.22
CA GLU A 218 -17.80 -12.20 -2.61
C GLU A 218 -17.09 -11.11 -1.79
N ALA A 219 -17.79 -10.01 -1.48
CA ALA A 219 -17.25 -8.97 -0.61
C ALA A 219 -16.86 -9.51 0.77
N GLU A 220 -17.75 -10.27 1.43
CA GLU A 220 -17.48 -10.90 2.72
C GLU A 220 -16.33 -11.91 2.63
N LEU A 221 -16.33 -12.75 1.58
CA LEU A 221 -15.27 -13.72 1.34
C LEU A 221 -13.90 -13.05 1.21
N TYR A 222 -13.77 -12.06 0.33
CA TYR A 222 -12.49 -11.39 0.10
C TYR A 222 -12.03 -10.57 1.31
N MET A 223 -12.96 -9.95 2.05
CA MET A 223 -12.62 -9.27 3.31
C MET A 223 -12.15 -10.26 4.38
N SER A 224 -12.74 -11.45 4.45
CA SER A 224 -12.25 -12.51 5.35
C SER A 224 -10.86 -12.98 4.96
N GLN A 225 -10.60 -13.23 3.67
CA GLN A 225 -9.28 -13.60 3.18
C GLN A 225 -8.24 -12.51 3.50
N ALA A 226 -8.57 -11.24 3.26
CA ALA A 226 -7.67 -10.13 3.59
C ALA A 226 -7.27 -10.14 5.07
N LYS A 227 -8.23 -10.32 5.98
CA LYS A 227 -7.96 -10.44 7.43
C LYS A 227 -7.04 -11.62 7.75
N ASP A 228 -7.28 -12.79 7.15
CA ASP A 228 -6.47 -13.98 7.39
C ASP A 228 -5.01 -13.76 6.95
N TYR A 229 -4.79 -13.17 5.78
CA TYR A 229 -3.44 -12.83 5.31
C TYR A 229 -2.75 -11.77 6.19
N PHE A 230 -3.45 -10.71 6.58
CA PHE A 230 -2.88 -9.71 7.47
C PHE A 230 -2.58 -10.28 8.86
N GLY A 231 -3.43 -11.18 9.38
CA GLY A 231 -3.20 -11.89 10.63
C GLY A 231 -1.96 -12.79 10.57
N ARG A 232 -1.80 -13.57 9.48
CA ARG A 232 -0.60 -14.41 9.25
C ARG A 232 0.68 -13.58 9.14
N TRP A 233 0.59 -12.43 8.48
CA TRP A 233 1.70 -11.48 8.38
C TRP A 233 2.03 -10.81 9.73
N GLY A 234 1.07 -10.76 10.66
CA GLY A 234 1.20 -10.16 11.98
C GLY A 234 0.74 -8.70 12.07
N ALA A 235 0.05 -8.18 11.05
CA ALA A 235 -0.46 -6.80 11.03
C ALA A 235 -1.78 -6.67 11.81
N TYR A 236 -1.74 -6.90 13.13
CA TYR A 236 -2.94 -6.94 13.96
C TYR A 236 -3.72 -5.63 14.01
N ALA A 237 -3.06 -4.47 13.97
CA ALA A 237 -3.78 -3.18 13.87
C ALA A 237 -4.60 -3.09 12.57
N LYS A 238 -4.11 -3.69 11.48
CA LYS A 238 -4.86 -3.77 10.23
C LYS A 238 -6.04 -4.73 10.35
N VAL A 239 -5.86 -5.87 11.00
CA VAL A 239 -6.96 -6.81 11.26
C VAL A 239 -8.08 -6.12 12.06
N ASP A 240 -7.72 -5.44 13.14
CA ASP A 240 -8.66 -4.69 13.98
C ASP A 240 -9.41 -3.60 13.17
N GLN A 241 -8.69 -2.88 12.30
CA GLN A 241 -9.30 -1.89 11.40
C GLN A 241 -10.37 -2.53 10.50
N LEU A 242 -10.08 -3.68 9.90
CA LEU A 242 -11.02 -4.38 9.02
C LEU A 242 -12.24 -4.93 9.80
N GLU A 243 -12.04 -5.42 11.02
CA GLU A 243 -13.14 -5.88 11.87
C GLU A 243 -14.10 -4.76 12.26
N LEU A 244 -13.56 -3.61 12.68
CA LEU A 244 -14.36 -2.45 13.06
C LEU A 244 -15.19 -1.95 11.86
N ALA A 245 -14.58 -1.87 10.67
CA ALA A 245 -15.27 -1.49 9.44
C ALA A 245 -16.43 -2.45 9.10
N GLY A 246 -16.20 -3.76 9.25
CA GLY A 246 -17.24 -4.78 9.01
C GLY A 246 -18.45 -4.67 9.95
N ARG A 247 -18.21 -4.39 11.23
CA ARG A 247 -19.30 -4.20 12.22
C ARG A 247 -20.20 -3.02 11.87
N HIS A 248 -19.62 -1.89 11.45
CA HIS A 248 -20.39 -0.72 11.02
C HIS A 248 -21.28 -1.01 9.80
N ASN A 249 -20.78 -1.77 8.82
CA ASN A 249 -21.57 -2.15 7.65
C ASN A 249 -22.73 -3.08 8.02
N SER A 250 -22.53 -4.05 8.92
CA SER A 250 -23.60 -4.98 9.34
C SER A 250 -24.77 -4.30 10.06
N MET A 251 -24.51 -3.25 10.86
CA MET A 251 -25.57 -2.48 11.55
C MET A 251 -26.42 -1.61 10.59
N GLY A 252 -25.84 -1.19 9.46
CA GLY A 252 -26.53 -0.42 8.42
C GLY A 252 -27.54 -1.26 7.61
N PHE A 253 -27.26 -2.54 7.38
CA PHE A 253 -28.18 -3.44 6.67
C PHE A 253 -29.38 -3.88 7.53
N SER A 254 -29.20 -4.01 8.85
CA SER A 254 -30.30 -4.32 9.78
C SER A 254 -31.32 -3.18 9.96
N SER A 255 -31.00 -1.96 9.54
CA SER A 255 -31.91 -0.80 9.64
C SER A 255 -32.69 -0.50 8.34
N GLN A 256 -32.37 -1.16 7.22
CA GLN A 256 -33.09 -1.01 5.94
C GLN A 256 -34.04 -2.18 5.61
N SER A 257 -34.12 -3.20 6.47
CA SER A 257 -35.02 -4.35 6.30
C SER A 257 -36.37 -4.20 7.01
N ASN A 258 -36.64 -3.04 7.63
CA ASN A 258 -37.91 -2.70 8.27
C ASN A 258 -38.48 -1.37 7.73
N ALA A 259 -38.78 -1.31 6.43
CA ALA A 259 -39.56 -0.23 5.83
C ALA A 259 -40.46 -0.79 4.71
#